data_AF-A0A3D0X2K3-F1
#
_entry.id   AF-A0A3D0X2K3-F1
#
_cell.length_a   1.000
_cell.length_b   1.000
_cell.length_c   1.000
_cell.angle_alpha   90.00
_cell.angle_beta   90.00
_cell.angle_gamma   90.00
#
_symmetry.space_group_name_H-M   'P 1'
#
loop_
_entity.id
_entity.type
_entity.pdbx_description
1 polymer ?
#
loop_
_entity_poly.entity_id
_entity_poly.type
_entity_poly.pdbx_seq_one_letter_code
_entity_poly.pdbx_strand_id
1 'polypeptide(L)'
;MQIKTSLKEDLKKKIYLVSYNLSGKTDNKEKLLAELKKYPGWCKLWDGQWFICSSDNADAICNNLKKILNSADWLFVSNVNTDRMGLMSGNAVEWLENVYKKIN
;
A
#
# COMPACT_ATOMS: atom_id res chain seq x y z
N MET A 1 0.58 -13.91 11.44
CA MET A 1 0.21 -13.06 10.29
C MET A 1 -1.00 -12.22 10.70
N GLN A 2 -0.98 -10.89 10.56
CA GLN A 2 -2.09 -10.01 10.98
C GLN A 2 -2.84 -9.49 9.75
N ILE A 3 -4.15 -9.73 9.68
CA ILE A 3 -5.06 -9.24 8.63
C ILE A 3 -6.19 -8.50 9.34
N LYS A 4 -6.52 -7.28 8.91
CA LYS A 4 -7.67 -6.51 9.44
C LYS A 4 -8.65 -6.26 8.29
N THR A 5 -9.93 -6.54 8.53
CA THR A 5 -11.03 -6.22 7.59
C THR A 5 -12.16 -5.56 8.37
N SER A 6 -12.38 -4.25 8.19
CA SER A 6 -13.64 -3.59 8.55
C SER A 6 -13.88 -2.43 7.59
N LEU A 7 -15.02 -2.40 6.89
CA LEU A 7 -15.41 -1.25 6.06
C LEU A 7 -16.88 -0.91 6.34
N LYS A 8 -17.13 0.33 6.80
CA LYS A 8 -18.43 1.02 6.74
C LYS A 8 -18.34 2.10 5.64
N GLU A 9 -19.46 2.27 4.92
CA GLU A 9 -19.90 3.24 3.89
C GLU A 9 -18.88 4.01 3.02
N ASP A 10 -19.13 4.00 1.70
CA ASP A 10 -18.11 4.02 0.63
C ASP A 10 -17.91 5.37 -0.08
N LEU A 11 -16.81 6.05 0.25
CA LEU A 11 -15.95 6.58 -0.82
C LEU A 11 -15.34 5.36 -1.53
N LYS A 12 -15.48 5.28 -2.87
CA LYS A 12 -15.02 4.12 -3.66
C LYS A 12 -13.51 3.92 -3.48
N LYS A 13 -13.14 3.04 -2.55
CA LYS A 13 -11.75 2.73 -2.22
C LYS A 13 -11.07 2.14 -3.45
N LYS A 14 -9.80 2.46 -3.64
CA LYS A 14 -8.94 1.96 -4.71
C LYS A 14 -7.75 1.24 -4.11
N ILE A 15 -7.14 0.35 -4.90
CA ILE A 15 -5.91 -0.33 -4.53
C ILE A 15 -4.75 0.49 -5.09
N TYR A 16 -3.73 0.74 -4.27
CA TYR A 16 -2.50 1.39 -4.69
C TYR A 16 -1.31 0.49 -4.45
N LEU A 17 -0.39 0.43 -5.42
CA LEU A 17 0.95 -0.09 -5.23
C LEU A 17 1.81 1.04 -4.66
N VAL A 18 2.39 0.82 -3.49
CA VAL A 18 3.39 1.68 -2.88
C VAL A 18 4.73 0.97 -2.98
N SER A 19 5.68 1.58 -3.68
CA SER A 19 7.07 1.14 -3.77
C SER A 19 7.97 2.16 -3.10
N TYR A 20 8.93 1.71 -2.32
CA TYR A 20 9.89 2.58 -1.66
C TYR A 20 11.30 1.97 -1.63
N ASN A 21 12.28 2.86 -1.55
CA ASN A 21 13.66 2.51 -1.24
C ASN A 21 14.16 3.48 -0.15
N LEU A 22 14.66 2.95 0.96
CA LEU A 22 15.11 3.75 2.10
C LEU A 22 16.64 3.69 2.22
N SER A 23 17.25 4.86 2.38
CA SER A 23 18.67 5.01 2.65
C SER A 23 18.94 5.03 4.16
N GLY A 24 19.47 3.92 4.67
CA GLY A 24 20.37 3.92 5.84
C GLY A 24 19.81 4.18 7.25
N LYS A 25 18.50 4.30 7.49
CA LYS A 25 17.96 4.43 8.86
C LYS A 25 16.87 3.41 9.18
N THR A 26 17.13 2.54 10.16
CA THR A 26 16.18 1.52 10.64
C THR A 26 14.88 2.15 11.15
N ASP A 27 14.96 3.28 11.86
CA ASP A 27 13.79 3.97 12.42
C ASP A 27 12.78 4.45 11.36
N ASN A 28 13.26 4.87 10.18
CA ASN A 28 12.39 5.29 9.09
C ASN A 28 11.60 4.10 8.52
N LYS A 29 12.23 2.92 8.46
CA LYS A 29 11.57 1.68 8.04
C LYS A 29 10.41 1.35 8.99
N GLU A 30 10.65 1.37 10.30
CA GLU A 30 9.59 1.06 11.28
C GLU A 30 8.43 2.05 11.26
N LYS A 31 8.73 3.36 11.18
CA LYS A 31 7.71 4.41 11.06
C LYS A 31 6.88 4.26 9.78
N LEU A 32 7.53 4.01 8.65
CA LEU A 32 6.85 3.82 7.37
C LEU A 32 5.95 2.58 7.40
N LEU A 33 6.44 1.48 7.97
CA LEU A 33 5.66 0.26 8.15
C LEU A 33 4.46 0.46 9.08
N ALA A 34 4.61 1.24 10.15
CA ALA A 34 3.50 1.59 11.03
C ALA A 34 2.45 2.43 10.28
N GLU A 35 2.86 3.38 9.45
CA GLU A 35 1.97 4.22 8.65
C GLU A 35 1.22 3.42 7.57
N LEU A 36 1.91 2.56 6.83
CA LEU A 36 1.31 1.69 5.81
C LEU A 36 0.24 0.76 6.39
N LYS A 37 0.39 0.33 7.65
CA LYS A 37 -0.58 -0.55 8.33
C LYS A 37 -1.84 0.18 8.81
N LYS A 38 -1.86 1.52 8.78
CA LYS A 38 -3.05 2.31 9.13
C LYS A 38 -4.10 2.31 8.02
N TYR A 39 -3.71 2.03 6.77
CA TYR A 39 -4.65 1.93 5.67
C TYR A 39 -5.66 0.80 5.91
N PRO A 40 -6.94 0.98 5.52
CA PRO A 40 -8.03 0.04 5.80
C PRO A 40 -7.83 -1.36 5.21
N GLY A 41 -6.98 -1.49 4.20
CA GLY A 41 -6.49 -2.76 3.69
C GLY A 41 -5.04 -2.58 3.26
N TRP A 42 -4.22 -3.60 3.48
CA TRP A 42 -2.84 -3.63 3.00
C TRP A 42 -2.37 -5.06 2.79
N CYS A 43 -1.37 -5.22 1.93
CA CYS A 43 -0.67 -6.48 1.69
C CYS A 43 0.81 -6.18 1.41
N LYS A 44 1.71 -6.77 2.19
CA LYS A 44 3.15 -6.67 1.93
C LYS A 44 3.51 -7.65 0.81
N LEU A 45 4.22 -7.16 -0.21
CA LEU A 45 4.68 -7.96 -1.34
C LEU A 45 6.11 -8.45 -1.12
N TRP A 46 7.03 -7.51 -1.01
CA TRP A 46 8.43 -7.74 -0.68
C TRP A 46 8.98 -6.58 0.13
N ASP A 47 10.26 -6.64 0.50
CA ASP A 47 10.93 -5.53 1.16
C ASP A 47 10.96 -4.33 0.21
N GLY A 48 10.18 -3.29 0.53
CA GLY A 48 10.04 -2.11 -0.32
C GLY A 48 8.73 -2.02 -1.09
N GLN A 49 7.84 -3.02 -1.06
CA GLN A 49 6.58 -2.97 -1.83
C GLN A 49 5.34 -3.47 -1.10
N TRP A 50 4.27 -2.71 -1.24
CA TRP A 50 2.99 -2.91 -0.57
C TRP A 50 1.83 -2.60 -1.50
N PHE A 51 0.78 -3.39 -1.42
CA PHE A 51 -0.55 -2.90 -1.77
C PHE A 51 -1.21 -2.24 -0.56
N ILE A 52 -1.96 -1.17 -0.79
CA ILE A 52 -2.82 -0.53 0.20
C ILE A 52 -4.19 -0.20 -0.41
N CYS A 53 -5.22 -0.10 0.43
CA CYS A 53 -6.53 0.42 0.07
C CYS A 53 -6.67 1.84 0.58
N SER A 54 -7.10 2.78 -0.26
CA SER A 54 -7.42 4.13 0.18
C SER A 54 -8.57 4.74 -0.62
N SER A 55 -9.30 5.66 0.01
CA SER A 55 -10.18 6.61 -0.69
C SER A 55 -9.41 7.80 -1.27
N ASP A 56 -8.19 8.02 -0.80
CA ASP A 56 -7.32 9.09 -1.28
C ASP A 56 -6.74 8.76 -2.66
N ASN A 57 -6.28 9.80 -3.36
CA ASN A 57 -5.54 9.64 -4.61
C ASN A 57 -4.04 9.39 -4.35
N ALA A 58 -3.28 9.05 -5.40
CA ALA A 58 -1.85 8.74 -5.30
C ALA A 58 -1.02 9.92 -4.76
N ASP A 59 -1.38 11.16 -5.12
CA ASP A 59 -0.70 12.37 -4.66
C ASP A 59 -0.86 12.54 -3.14
N ALA A 60 -2.08 12.43 -2.63
CA ALA A 60 -2.38 12.53 -1.20
C ALA A 60 -1.67 11.42 -0.38
N ILE A 61 -1.65 10.18 -0.90
CA ILE A 61 -0.92 9.07 -0.29
C ILE A 61 0.58 9.38 -0.26
N CYS A 62 1.16 9.82 -1.39
CA CYS A 62 2.57 10.19 -1.48
C CYS A 62 2.91 11.33 -0.51
N ASN A 63 2.08 12.36 -0.46
CA ASN A 63 2.22 13.50 0.44
C ASN A 63 2.13 13.11 1.92
N ASN A 64 1.36 12.08 2.27
CA ASN A 64 1.33 11.56 3.63
C ASN A 64 2.62 10.80 3.97
N LEU A 65 3.00 9.83 3.13
CA LEU A 65 4.14 8.94 3.40
C LEU A 65 5.50 9.67 3.31
N LYS A 66 5.64 10.65 2.42
CA LYS A 66 6.90 11.40 2.24
C LYS A 66 7.35 12.16 3.49
N LYS A 67 6.46 12.43 4.44
CA LYS A 67 6.79 13.09 5.73
C LYS A 67 7.76 12.26 6.58
N ILE A 68 7.86 10.96 6.31
CA ILE A 68 8.73 10.00 7.01
C ILE A 68 10.09 9.86 6.30
N LEU A 69 10.16 10.27 5.03
CA LEU A 69 11.31 10.07 4.16
C LEU A 69 12.35 11.17 4.32
N ASN A 70 13.61 10.84 4.03
CA ASN A 70 14.67 11.82 3.85
C ASN A 70 14.94 12.08 2.35
N SER A 71 15.84 13.03 2.04
CA SER A 71 16.12 13.46 0.68
C SER A 71 16.75 12.39 -0.23
N ALA A 72 17.31 11.33 0.35
CA ALA A 72 17.91 10.22 -0.39
C ALA A 72 16.98 8.99 -0.51
N ASP A 73 15.79 9.05 0.09
CA ASP A 73 14.78 7.99 0.00
C ASP A 73 13.90 8.19 -1.24
N TRP A 74 13.40 7.09 -1.80
CA TRP A 74 12.50 7.10 -2.96
C TRP A 74 11.14 6.50 -2.61
N LEU A 75 10.09 7.06 -3.20
CA LEU A 75 8.71 6.61 -3.05
C LEU A 75 7.98 6.73 -4.39
N PHE A 76 7.25 5.69 -4.75
CA PHE A 76 6.38 5.64 -5.90
C PHE A 76 5.03 5.08 -5.49
N VAL A 77 3.95 5.75 -5.93
CA VAL A 77 2.58 5.35 -5.65
C VAL A 77 1.82 5.29 -6.96
N SER A 78 1.21 4.15 -7.26
CA SER A 78 0.40 3.95 -8.47
C SER A 78 -0.94 3.30 -8.15
N ASN A 79 -2.00 3.73 -8.83
CA ASN A 79 -3.31 3.09 -8.76
C ASN A 79 -3.27 1.76 -9.53
N VAL A 80 -3.71 0.68 -8.89
CA VAL A 80 -3.76 -0.66 -9.47
C VAL A 80 -5.21 -0.94 -9.91
N ASN A 81 -5.44 -0.86 -11.22
CA ASN A 81 -6.76 -1.05 -11.84
C ASN A 81 -6.97 -2.51 -12.34
N THR A 82 -7.88 -2.71 -13.29
CA THR A 82 -8.24 -4.02 -13.84
C THR A 82 -7.19 -4.64 -14.76
N ASP A 83 -6.36 -3.82 -15.39
CA ASP A 83 -5.32 -4.30 -16.31
C ASP A 83 -4.01 -4.48 -15.55
N ARG A 84 -3.82 -5.69 -15.03
CA ARG A 84 -2.71 -6.03 -14.15
C ARG A 84 -2.34 -7.50 -14.30
N MET A 85 -1.03 -7.77 -14.26
CA MET A 85 -0.46 -9.11 -14.31
C MET A 85 0.79 -9.13 -13.45
N GLY A 86 1.09 -10.28 -12.81
CA GLY A 86 2.32 -10.43 -12.06
C GLY A 86 2.53 -11.84 -11.54
N LEU A 87 3.80 -12.23 -11.43
CA LEU A 87 4.22 -13.46 -10.75
C LEU A 87 4.48 -13.13 -9.28
N MET A 88 3.40 -13.05 -8.52
CA MET A 88 3.44 -12.72 -7.09
C MET A 88 3.26 -13.98 -6.25
N SER A 89 3.60 -13.92 -4.97
CA SER A 89 3.26 -15.01 -4.05
C SER A 89 1.74 -15.21 -3.99
N GLY A 90 1.29 -16.46 -3.78
CA GLY A 90 -0.14 -16.81 -3.80
C GLY A 90 -0.99 -15.93 -2.88
N ASN A 91 -0.47 -15.60 -1.69
CA ASN A 91 -1.16 -14.75 -0.72
C ASN A 91 -1.42 -13.31 -1.23
N ALA A 92 -0.53 -12.77 -2.07
CA ALA A 92 -0.68 -11.44 -2.62
C ALA A 92 -1.75 -11.40 -3.73
N VAL A 93 -1.76 -12.42 -4.60
CA VAL A 93 -2.77 -12.58 -5.66
C VAL A 93 -4.16 -12.74 -5.04
N GLU A 94 -4.30 -13.64 -4.07
CA GLU A 94 -5.56 -13.87 -3.37
C GLU A 94 -6.07 -12.60 -2.66
N TRP A 95 -5.17 -11.88 -1.98
CA TRP A 95 -5.53 -10.60 -1.35
C TRP A 95 -6.06 -9.60 -2.37
N LEU A 96 -5.36 -9.46 -3.50
CA LEU A 96 -5.69 -8.50 -4.55
C LEU A 96 -7.06 -8.80 -5.19
N GLU A 97 -7.34 -10.07 -5.47
CA GLU A 97 -8.63 -10.51 -6.00
C GLU A 97 -9.77 -10.26 -5.00
N ASN A 98 -9.57 -10.64 -3.74
CA ASN A 98 -10.59 -10.52 -2.69
C ASN A 98 -10.92 -9.07 -2.36
N VAL A 99 -9.91 -8.19 -2.34
CA VAL A 99 -10.10 -6.76 -2.12
C VAL A 99 -10.76 -6.12 -3.33
N TYR A 100 -10.32 -6.46 -4.54
CA TYR A 100 -10.89 -5.90 -5.76
C TYR A 100 -12.39 -6.18 -5.88
N LYS A 101 -12.84 -7.39 -5.55
CA LYS A 101 -14.27 -7.79 -5.49
C LYS A 101 -15.10 -7.02 -4.46
N LYS A 102 -14.46 -6.46 -3.43
CA LYS A 102 -15.15 -5.75 -2.33
C LYS A 102 -15.29 -4.25 -2.58
N ILE A 103 -14.43 -3.68 -3.41
CA ILE A 103 -14.37 -2.23 -3.64
C ILE A 103 -14.92 -1.80 -5.02
N ASN A 104 -15.24 -2.78 -5.88
CA ASN A 104 -15.90 -2.58 -7.18
C ASN A 104 -17.16 -3.41 -7.27
#